data_AF-A0AAC9I443-F1
#
_entry.id   AF-A0AAC9I443-F1
#
_cell.length_a   1.000
_cell.length_b   1.000
_cell.length_c   1.000
_cell.angle_alpha   90.00
_cell.angle_beta   90.00
_cell.angle_gamma   90.00
#
_symmetry.space_group_name_H-M   'P 1'
#
loop_
_entity.id
_entity.type
_entity.pdbx_description
1 polymer ?
#
loop_
_entity_poly.entity_id
_entity_poly.type
_entity_poly.pdbx_seq_one_letter_code
_entity_poly.pdbx_strand_id
1 'polypeptide(L)'
;MKKRQVILNSFLALAILFAMLFQSVHSYEHLAQQLSEKKCHHTYSSKHEITHQHHNFDHCYVCDFKISNFISAEIASYEFQEVIIPFGCTFSKSKQITEFFKGSLFALRAPPFFID
;
A
#
# COMPACT_ATOMS: atom_id res chain seq x y z
N MET A 1 -17.25 25.00 -6.22
CA MET A 1 -17.34 24.30 -4.92
C MET A 1 -18.25 25.08 -3.97
N LYS A 2 -19.03 24.42 -3.10
CA LYS A 2 -19.96 25.12 -2.19
C LYS A 2 -19.13 25.99 -1.21
N LYS A 3 -19.49 27.26 -0.97
CA LYS A 3 -18.73 28.21 -0.11
C LYS A 3 -18.36 27.62 1.26
N ARG A 4 -19.25 26.79 1.84
CA ARG A 4 -19.03 26.08 3.11
C ARG A 4 -17.87 25.08 3.05
N GLN A 5 -17.71 24.36 1.94
CA GLN A 5 -16.61 23.39 1.77
C GLN A 5 -15.25 24.08 1.70
N VAL A 6 -15.19 25.27 1.10
CA VAL A 6 -13.94 26.05 1.01
C VAL A 6 -13.48 26.48 2.40
N ILE A 7 -14.40 26.95 3.24
CA ILE A 7 -14.10 27.35 4.62
C ILE A 7 -13.60 26.15 5.43
N LEU A 8 -14.29 25.01 5.35
CA LEU A 8 -13.88 23.79 6.05
C LEU A 8 -12.50 23.31 5.60
N ASN A 9 -12.23 23.31 4.30
CA ASN A 9 -10.94 22.90 3.77
C ASN A 9 -9.82 23.85 4.19
N SER A 10 -10.09 25.16 4.21
CA SER A 10 -9.13 26.17 4.67
C SER A 10 -8.83 26.04 6.16
N PHE A 11 -9.85 25.79 6.99
CA PHE A 11 -9.67 25.57 8.42
C PHE A 11 -8.86 24.29 8.70
N LEU A 12 -9.13 23.22 7.95
CA LEU A 12 -8.36 21.98 8.03
C LEU A 12 -6.89 22.19 7.66
N ALA A 13 -6.62 22.89 6.56
CA ALA A 13 -5.25 23.22 6.17
C ALA A 13 -4.53 24.05 7.25
N LEU A 14 -5.22 25.03 7.84
CA LEU A 14 -4.67 25.84 8.93
C LEU A 14 -4.37 25.00 10.17
N ALA A 15 -5.27 24.09 10.56
CA ALA A 15 -5.06 23.19 11.69
C ALA A 15 -3.84 22.28 11.49
N ILE A 16 -3.64 21.76 10.28
CA ILE A 16 -2.47 20.95 9.92
C ILE A 16 -1.18 21.78 10.06
N LEU A 17 -1.17 23.03 9.56
CA LEU A 17 -0.01 23.92 9.70
C LEU A 17 0.32 24.23 11.16
N PHE A 18 -0.68 24.46 12.00
CA PHE A 18 -0.48 24.66 13.43
C PHE A 18 0.10 23.43 14.12
N ALA A 19 -0.39 22.24 13.78
CA ALA A 19 0.15 20.98 14.33
C ALA A 19 1.63 20.81 13.95
N MET A 20 1.98 21.04 12.68
CA MET A 20 3.37 20.97 12.20
C MET A 20 4.29 21.99 12.89
N LEU A 21 3.82 23.23 13.06
CA LEU A 21 4.58 24.28 13.77
C LEU A 21 4.84 23.89 15.22
N PHE A 22 3.80 23.44 15.94
CA PHE A 22 3.94 23.07 17.35
C PHE A 22 4.90 21.89 17.55
N GLN A 23 4.78 20.84 16.72
CA GLN A 23 5.69 19.69 16.74
C GLN A 23 7.14 20.11 16.46
N SER A 24 7.34 21.06 15.53
CA SER A 24 8.66 21.58 15.18
C SER A 24 9.29 22.38 16.33
N VAL A 25 8.53 23.29 16.97
CA VAL A 25 9.02 24.06 18.13
C VAL A 25 9.37 23.13 19.29
N HIS A 26 8.52 22.14 19.60
CA HIS A 26 8.80 21.17 20.67
C HIS A 26 10.06 20.35 20.39
N SER A 27 10.28 19.96 19.12
CA SER A 27 11.50 19.24 18.75
C SER A 27 12.78 20.06 18.95
N TYR A 28 12.70 21.39 18.80
CA TYR A 28 13.85 22.28 19.01
C TYR A 28 14.23 22.37 20.48
N GLU A 29 13.26 22.36 21.39
CA GLU A 29 13.52 22.32 22.83
C GLU A 29 14.27 21.05 23.23
N HIS A 30 13.82 19.88 22.75
CA HIS A 30 14.52 18.62 22.96
C HIS A 30 15.95 18.65 22.39
N LEU A 31 16.13 19.20 21.19
CA LEU A 31 17.45 19.35 20.59
C LEU A 31 18.36 20.27 21.41
N ALA A 32 17.83 21.38 21.92
CA ALA A 32 18.57 22.31 22.77
C ALA A 32 18.98 21.66 24.10
N GLN A 33 18.10 20.87 24.72
CA GLN A 33 18.42 20.11 25.92
C GLN A 33 19.51 19.06 25.65
N GLN A 34 19.42 18.33 24.54
CA GLN A 34 20.46 17.38 24.10
C GLN A 34 21.82 18.03 23.89
N LEU A 35 21.86 19.23 23.32
CA LEU A 35 23.11 19.98 23.13
C LEU A 35 23.67 20.55 24.44
N SER A 36 22.79 20.93 25.37
CA SER A 36 23.18 21.46 26.67
C SER A 36 23.68 20.38 27.64
N GLU A 37 23.30 19.12 27.44
CA GLU A 37 23.74 18.03 28.29
C GLU A 37 25.23 17.73 28.05
N LYS A 38 25.99 17.65 29.16
CA LYS A 38 27.42 17.42 29.10
C LYS A 38 27.67 15.97 28.70
N LYS A 39 28.28 15.75 27.53
CA LYS A 39 28.74 14.43 27.10
C LYS A 39 29.83 13.91 28.06
N CYS A 40 29.44 13.06 29.00
CA CYS A 40 30.36 12.43 29.93
C CYS A 40 31.10 11.28 29.23
N HIS A 41 32.43 11.41 29.09
CA HIS A 41 33.29 10.30 28.70
C HIS A 41 33.76 9.57 29.96
N HIS A 42 33.11 8.45 30.29
CA HIS A 42 33.51 7.59 31.39
C HIS A 42 34.49 6.51 30.88
N THR A 43 35.69 6.48 31.47
CA THR A 43 36.60 5.32 31.37
C THR A 43 36.09 4.24 32.30
N TYR A 44 35.75 3.08 31.75
CA TYR A 44 35.15 1.97 32.49
C TYR A 44 36.15 1.40 33.51
N SER A 45 36.09 1.87 34.76
CA SER A 45 36.84 1.26 35.87
C SER A 45 35.92 0.29 36.60
N SER A 46 36.40 -0.94 36.77
CA SER A 46 35.72 -2.16 37.26
C SER A 46 35.00 -2.12 38.62
N LYS A 47 34.73 -0.95 39.21
CA LYS A 47 33.95 -0.80 40.45
C LYS A 47 32.69 -0.02 40.11
N HIS A 48 31.55 -0.66 40.33
CA HIS A 48 30.19 -0.14 40.17
C HIS A 48 30.08 1.32 40.63
N GLU A 49 30.27 2.25 39.71
CA GLU A 49 30.10 3.67 39.93
C GLU A 49 28.62 4.00 39.67
N ILE A 50 27.93 4.47 40.71
CA ILE A 50 26.60 5.09 40.59
C ILE A 50 26.81 6.52 40.08
N THR A 51 27.55 6.68 38.98
CA THR A 51 27.73 7.99 38.37
C THR A 51 26.65 8.08 37.30
N HIS A 52 25.80 9.10 37.39
CA HIS A 52 24.76 9.52 36.43
C HIS A 52 24.03 8.39 35.68
N GLN A 53 22.79 8.13 36.08
CA GLN A 53 21.84 7.49 35.18
C GLN A 53 21.66 8.46 34.00
N HIS A 54 22.17 8.12 32.82
CA HIS A 54 21.70 8.75 31.60
C HIS A 54 20.20 8.45 31.58
N HIS A 55 19.37 9.42 31.96
CA HIS A 55 18.02 9.44 31.42
C HIS A 55 18.25 9.61 29.93
N ASN A 56 18.32 8.47 29.25
CA ASN A 56 18.35 8.39 27.80
C ASN A 56 17.25 9.35 27.38
N PHE A 57 17.59 10.43 26.68
CA PHE A 57 16.60 11.41 26.22
C PHE A 57 15.43 10.62 25.64
N ASP A 58 14.35 10.53 26.40
CA ASP A 58 13.34 9.52 26.16
C ASP A 58 12.76 9.79 24.78
N HIS A 59 12.58 8.74 23.99
CA HIS A 59 12.09 8.87 22.62
C HIS A 59 10.75 9.61 22.62
N CYS A 60 10.74 10.86 22.15
CA CYS A 60 9.54 11.66 22.11
C CYS A 60 8.70 11.24 20.89
N TYR A 61 7.69 10.39 21.13
CA TYR A 61 6.74 9.95 20.09
C TYR A 61 5.99 11.10 19.41
N VAL A 62 5.91 12.27 20.06
CA VAL A 62 5.28 13.47 19.48
C VAL A 62 6.17 14.11 18.40
N CYS A 63 7.49 13.99 18.54
CA CYS A 63 8.48 14.50 17.59
C CYS A 63 8.83 13.49 16.49
N ASP A 64 8.40 12.22 16.60
CA ASP A 64 8.65 11.16 15.63
C ASP A 64 7.69 11.23 14.43
N PHE A 65 7.72 12.36 13.72
CA PHE A 65 6.97 12.55 12.49
C PHE A 65 7.90 12.58 11.28
N LYS A 66 7.47 12.00 10.17
CA LYS A 66 8.21 11.99 8.90
C LYS A 66 7.48 12.85 7.88
N ILE A 67 8.18 13.82 7.32
CA ILE A 67 7.72 14.59 6.16
C ILE A 67 8.00 13.73 4.93
N SER A 68 6.95 13.17 4.33
CA SER A 68 7.05 12.51 3.04
C SER A 68 6.61 13.48 1.95
N ASN A 69 7.34 13.49 0.83
CA ASN A 69 6.92 14.23 -0.35
C ASN A 69 5.65 13.58 -0.90
N PHE A 70 4.51 14.28 -0.82
CA PHE A 70 3.30 13.87 -1.51
C PHE A 70 3.45 14.25 -2.98
N ILE A 71 3.72 13.27 -3.84
CA ILE A 71 3.60 13.41 -5.29
C ILE A 71 2.14 13.04 -5.61
N SER A 72 1.37 13.99 -6.13
CA SER A 72 0.02 13.70 -6.62
C SER A 72 0.14 12.61 -7.68
N ALA A 73 -0.40 11.42 -7.40
CA ALA A 73 -0.41 10.35 -8.37
C ALA A 73 -1.30 10.79 -9.55
N GLU A 74 -0.67 11.11 -10.68
CA GLU A 74 -1.39 11.32 -11.92
C GLU A 74 -2.06 9.98 -12.27
N ILE A 75 -3.39 9.92 -12.19
CA ILE A 75 -4.13 8.69 -12.46
C ILE A 75 -3.99 8.42 -13.95
N ALA A 76 -3.03 7.57 -14.33
CA ALA A 76 -2.89 7.11 -15.71
C ALA A 76 -4.11 6.24 -16.04
N SER A 77 -5.13 6.83 -16.68
CA SER A 77 -6.25 6.08 -17.24
C SER A 77 -5.79 5.44 -18.55
N TYR A 78 -5.84 4.11 -18.63
CA TYR A 78 -5.70 3.38 -19.88
C TYR A 78 -7.09 3.10 -20.46
N GLU A 79 -7.24 3.24 -21.78
CA GLU A 79 -8.45 2.84 -22.50
C GLU A 79 -8.13 1.57 -23.28
N PHE A 80 -8.83 0.48 -22.99
CA PHE A 80 -8.68 -0.76 -23.76
C PHE A 80 -9.48 -0.63 -25.05
N GLN A 81 -8.80 -0.72 -26.19
CA GLN A 81 -9.46 -0.74 -27.49
C GLN A 81 -10.01 -2.15 -27.75
N GLU A 82 -11.34 -2.29 -27.74
CA GLU A 82 -12.00 -3.57 -28.02
C GLU A 82 -11.87 -3.89 -29.51
N VAL A 83 -11.07 -4.92 -29.84
CA VAL A 83 -10.96 -5.43 -31.20
C VAL A 83 -12.07 -6.46 -31.43
N ILE A 84 -13.14 -6.03 -32.08
CA ILE A 84 -14.23 -6.92 -32.48
C ILE A 84 -13.77 -7.69 -33.72
N ILE A 85 -13.39 -8.96 -33.54
CA ILE A 85 -13.10 -9.88 -34.65
C ILE A 85 -14.42 -10.57 -35.04
N PRO A 86 -15.00 -10.31 -36.22
CA PRO A 86 -16.22 -11.00 -36.63
C PRO A 86 -15.91 -12.46 -36.96
N PHE A 87 -16.27 -13.37 -36.06
CA PHE A 87 -16.22 -14.81 -36.32
C PHE A 87 -17.51 -15.20 -37.06
N GLY A 88 -17.41 -15.44 -38.36
CA GLY A 88 -18.52 -15.94 -39.16
C GLY A 88 -18.82 -17.40 -38.78
N CYS A 89 -19.80 -17.63 -37.91
CA CYS A 89 -20.33 -18.98 -37.70
C CYS A 89 -21.17 -19.40 -38.92
N THR A 90 -20.59 -20.17 -39.83
CA THR A 90 -21.35 -20.89 -40.85
C THR A 90 -22.03 -22.10 -40.20
N PHE A 91 -23.23 -21.89 -39.68
CA PHE A 91 -24.07 -23.00 -39.21
C PHE A 91 -24.60 -23.77 -40.43
N SER A 92 -23.89 -24.80 -40.86
CA SER A 92 -24.42 -25.76 -41.83
C SER A 92 -25.51 -26.56 -41.15
N LYS A 93 -26.78 -26.32 -41.51
CA LYS A 93 -27.89 -27.20 -41.12
C LYS A 93 -27.65 -28.56 -41.78
N SER A 94 -27.09 -29.52 -41.04
CA SER A 94 -27.13 -30.91 -41.47
C SER A 94 -28.60 -31.32 -41.54
N LYS A 95 -29.02 -31.89 -42.67
CA LYS A 95 -30.33 -32.55 -42.76
C LYS A 95 -30.36 -33.62 -41.67
N GLN A 96 -31.44 -33.64 -40.90
CA GLN A 96 -31.68 -34.66 -39.89
C GLN A 96 -31.50 -36.04 -40.53
N ILE A 97 -30.44 -36.75 -40.14
CA ILE A 97 -30.27 -38.16 -40.51
C ILE A 97 -31.30 -38.91 -39.68
N THR A 98 -32.45 -39.20 -40.27
CA THR A 98 -33.46 -40.12 -39.71
C THR A 98 -32.98 -41.54 -39.91
N GLU A 99 -31.93 -41.92 -39.20
CA GLU A 99 -31.57 -43.33 -39.02
C GLU A 99 -32.14 -43.78 -37.68
N PHE A 100 -33.26 -44.49 -37.74
CA PHE A 100 -33.86 -45.13 -36.58
C PHE A 100 -32.91 -46.22 -36.09
N PHE A 101 -32.24 -45.95 -34.98
CA PHE A 101 -31.32 -46.87 -34.33
C PHE A 101 -32.05 -48.17 -33.90
N LYS A 102 -31.63 -49.31 -34.46
CA LYS A 102 -32.23 -50.63 -34.21
C LYS A 102 -31.22 -51.67 -33.67
N GLY A 103 -30.27 -51.29 -32.81
CA GLY A 103 -29.46 -52.27 -32.08
C GLY A 103 -28.31 -51.70 -31.25
N SER A 104 -28.31 -52.00 -29.93
CA SER A 104 -27.26 -51.82 -28.89
C SER A 104 -26.17 -50.77 -29.14
N LEU A 105 -26.24 -49.64 -28.42
CA LEU A 105 -25.19 -48.63 -28.38
C LEU A 105 -24.01 -49.20 -27.57
N PHE A 106 -23.06 -49.81 -28.27
CA PHE A 106 -21.74 -50.08 -27.71
C PHE A 106 -20.98 -48.76 -27.65
N ALA A 107 -21.33 -47.90 -26.70
CA ALA A 107 -20.45 -46.84 -26.25
C ALA A 107 -19.23 -47.54 -25.61
N LEU A 108 -18.23 -47.89 -26.42
CA LEU A 108 -16.91 -48.27 -25.93
C LEU A 108 -16.36 -47.06 -25.16
N ARG A 109 -16.60 -47.06 -23.86
CA ARG A 109 -15.90 -46.17 -22.93
C ARG A 109 -14.45 -46.65 -22.85
N ALA A 110 -13.57 -45.70 -23.13
CA ALA A 110 -12.12 -45.70 -23.01
C ALA A 110 -11.34 -46.24 -24.24
N PRO A 111 -10.58 -45.38 -24.93
CA PRO A 111 -9.45 -45.84 -25.73
C PRO A 111 -8.32 -46.34 -24.82
N PRO A 112 -7.66 -47.47 -25.14
CA PRO A 112 -6.44 -47.87 -24.46
C PRO A 112 -5.29 -46.95 -24.92
N PHE A 113 -4.68 -46.22 -23.98
CA PHE A 113 -3.45 -45.48 -24.25
C PHE A 113 -2.28 -46.30 -23.73
N PHE A 114 -1.48 -46.83 -24.65
CA PHE A 114 -0.16 -47.37 -24.35
C PHE A 114 0.83 -46.20 -24.30
N ILE A 115 1.67 -46.19 -23.27
CA ILE A 115 2.82 -45.29 -23.15
C ILE A 115 4.00 -46.04 -23.75
N ASP A 116 4.57 -45.52 -24.83
CA ASP A 116 5.95 -45.79 -25.26
C ASP A 116 6.79 -44.51 -25.02
#